data_AF-A0AAD9LQN1-F1
#
_entry.id   AF-A0AAD9LQN1-F1
#
_cell.length_a   1.000
_cell.length_b   1.000
_cell.length_c   1.000
_cell.angle_alpha   90.00
_cell.angle_beta   90.00
_cell.angle_gamma   90.00
#
_symmetry.space_group_name_H-M   'P 1'
#
loop_
_entity.id
_entity.type
_entity.pdbx_description
1 polymer ?
#
loop_
_entity_poly.entity_id
_entity_poly.type
_entity_poly.pdbx_seq_one_letter_code
_entity_poly.pdbx_strand_id
1 'polypeptide(L)'
;MYDVDMFDTPNTTVAELQQRGIKVICYFSAGTYEDWRSDKDRYSSDIIGARLDEWEGESWVDIRSQKLRDIVADRMQYAKTKGCDGVDPDNVDGAFNDNGFDLTAADQLDFNKFLAKTAHGLDLTVGLKNDMDQIDDLVSAFDFSVNEQCVQYDECDTLVPFVKADKPVFGIEYSGDKSTACATANSLDFDTLFKTLSLQSERYSCRDMRGNSSLGFSASESNTDCDGVSDSSSSSKSRSSSASFSLRMNACFVLWLAVVLMA
;
A
#
# COMPACT_ATOMS: atom_id res chain seq x y z
N MET A 1 -10.82 -6.68 8.94
CA MET A 1 -10.37 -5.29 9.22
C MET A 1 -10.86 -4.40 8.08
N TYR A 2 -11.28 -3.16 8.34
CA TYR A 2 -11.70 -2.24 7.29
C TYR A 2 -10.79 -1.02 7.35
N ASP A 3 -10.19 -0.67 6.23
CA ASP A 3 -9.58 0.63 6.02
C ASP A 3 -10.61 1.57 5.40
N VAL A 4 -10.79 2.74 6.00
CA VAL A 4 -11.84 3.69 5.61
C VAL A 4 -11.31 5.11 5.63
N ASP A 5 -11.78 5.96 4.72
CA ASP A 5 -11.50 7.39 4.78
C ASP A 5 -11.91 7.98 6.15
N MET A 6 -10.95 8.60 6.83
CA MET A 6 -11.13 9.11 8.19
C MET A 6 -12.14 10.26 8.27
N PHE A 7 -12.19 11.12 7.27
CA PHE A 7 -13.02 12.34 7.28
C PHE A 7 -14.45 12.04 6.83
N ASP A 8 -14.60 11.26 5.77
CA ASP A 8 -15.88 11.06 5.09
C ASP A 8 -16.70 9.92 5.69
N THR A 9 -16.06 8.96 6.37
CA THR A 9 -16.77 7.89 7.06
C THR A 9 -17.41 8.42 8.35
N PRO A 10 -18.73 8.32 8.57
CA PRO A 10 -19.34 8.77 9.82
C PRO A 10 -18.83 8.00 11.05
N ASN A 11 -18.72 8.68 12.20
CA ASN A 11 -18.31 8.04 13.47
C ASN A 11 -19.24 6.88 13.86
N THR A 12 -20.53 6.98 13.50
CA THR A 12 -21.50 5.90 13.73
C THR A 12 -21.13 4.63 12.97
N THR A 13 -20.65 4.75 11.72
CA THR A 13 -20.20 3.61 10.92
C THR A 13 -18.97 2.94 11.56
N VAL A 14 -18.00 3.74 12.03
CA VAL A 14 -16.83 3.21 12.75
C VAL A 14 -17.27 2.44 14.00
N ALA A 15 -18.14 3.04 14.82
CA ALA A 15 -18.66 2.41 16.03
C ALA A 15 -19.44 1.11 15.74
N GLU A 16 -20.25 1.07 14.68
CA GLU A 16 -20.99 -0.13 14.26
C GLU A 16 -20.07 -1.26 13.82
N LEU A 17 -19.00 -0.96 13.06
CA LEU A 17 -17.99 -1.95 12.68
C LEU A 17 -17.31 -2.53 13.91
N GLN A 18 -16.92 -1.67 14.85
CA GLN A 18 -16.23 -2.09 16.08
C GLN A 18 -17.12 -2.91 17.02
N GLN A 19 -18.41 -2.57 17.13
CA GLN A 19 -19.39 -3.38 17.89
C GLN A 19 -19.52 -4.80 17.33
N ARG A 20 -19.23 -4.99 16.04
CA ARG A 20 -19.19 -6.30 15.38
C ARG A 20 -17.84 -7.01 15.54
N GLY A 21 -16.90 -6.44 16.30
CA GLY A 21 -15.55 -6.96 16.48
C GLY A 21 -14.63 -6.72 15.28
N ILE A 22 -15.02 -5.86 14.33
CA ILE A 22 -14.22 -5.53 13.15
C ILE A 22 -13.26 -4.39 13.50
N LYS A 23 -11.97 -4.61 13.26
CA LYS A 23 -10.92 -3.58 13.36
C LYS A 23 -11.08 -2.53 12.27
N VAL A 24 -10.97 -1.26 12.62
CA VAL A 24 -11.06 -0.12 11.69
C VAL A 24 -9.74 0.63 11.61
N ILE A 25 -9.13 0.67 10.43
CA ILE A 25 -8.01 1.53 10.09
C ILE A 25 -8.58 2.78 9.42
N CYS A 26 -8.02 3.94 9.75
CA CYS A 26 -8.47 5.22 9.25
C CYS A 26 -7.41 5.83 8.32
N TYR A 27 -7.75 5.86 7.03
CA TYR A 27 -6.97 6.48 5.96
C TYR A 27 -6.96 8.02 6.07
N PHE A 28 -5.81 8.61 5.85
CA PHE A 28 -5.67 10.03 5.51
C PHE A 28 -4.35 10.27 4.77
N SER A 29 -4.27 11.29 3.91
CA SER A 29 -2.96 11.65 3.34
C SER A 29 -2.09 12.39 4.35
N ALA A 30 -0.86 11.91 4.57
CA ALA A 30 0.13 12.55 5.42
C ALA A 30 1.15 13.38 4.64
N GLY A 31 1.49 12.96 3.42
CA GLY A 31 2.48 13.62 2.56
C GLY A 31 1.91 14.48 1.44
N THR A 32 0.59 14.67 1.37
CA THR A 32 -0.04 15.63 0.47
C THR A 32 -1.05 16.54 1.17
N TYR A 33 -1.29 17.68 0.54
CA TYR A 33 -2.38 18.61 0.77
C TYR A 33 -3.54 18.25 -0.14
N GLU A 34 -4.76 18.24 0.40
CA GLU A 34 -6.00 17.94 -0.31
C GLU A 34 -6.97 19.13 -0.15
N ASP A 35 -7.28 19.85 -1.23
CA ASP A 35 -8.03 21.13 -1.18
C ASP A 35 -9.53 21.01 -0.82
N TRP A 36 -9.99 19.78 -0.63
CA TRP A 36 -11.36 19.47 -0.22
C TRP A 36 -11.48 19.12 1.26
N ARG A 37 -10.37 18.91 1.98
CA ARG A 37 -10.42 18.55 3.40
C ARG A 37 -10.81 19.75 4.24
N SER A 38 -11.55 19.49 5.32
CA SER A 38 -12.04 20.55 6.23
C SER A 38 -10.92 21.32 6.93
N ASP A 39 -9.72 20.76 7.00
CA ASP A 39 -8.54 21.35 7.66
C ASP A 39 -7.54 21.96 6.66
N LYS A 40 -7.88 22.04 5.37
CA LYS A 40 -7.02 22.58 4.29
C LYS A 40 -6.45 23.97 4.60
N ASP A 41 -7.22 24.83 5.27
CA ASP A 41 -6.82 26.23 5.55
C ASP A 41 -5.70 26.32 6.60
N ARG A 42 -5.33 25.19 7.23
CA ARG A 42 -4.17 25.10 8.12
C ARG A 42 -2.85 25.00 7.35
N TYR A 43 -2.87 24.57 6.09
CA TYR A 43 -1.69 24.48 5.26
C TYR A 43 -1.35 25.87 4.73
N SER A 44 -0.14 26.34 5.04
CA SER A 44 0.35 27.59 4.47
C SER A 44 1.00 27.36 3.12
N SER A 45 0.97 28.37 2.25
CA SER A 45 1.46 28.23 0.87
C SER A 45 2.95 27.86 0.78
N ASP A 46 3.75 28.15 1.80
CA ASP A 46 5.18 27.80 1.87
C ASP A 46 5.44 26.30 2.11
N ILE A 47 4.43 25.53 2.52
CA ILE A 47 4.55 24.09 2.75
C ILE A 47 3.82 23.26 1.69
N ILE A 48 3.25 23.89 0.66
CA ILE A 48 2.57 23.23 -0.46
C ILE A 48 3.50 23.28 -1.68
N GLY A 49 3.78 22.10 -2.24
CA GLY A 49 4.75 21.88 -3.31
C GLY A 49 4.11 21.62 -4.67
N ALA A 50 4.70 20.69 -5.42
CA ALA A 50 4.23 20.31 -6.74
C ALA A 50 2.85 19.63 -6.65
N ARG A 51 2.04 19.83 -7.69
CA ARG A 51 0.76 19.14 -7.84
C ARG A 51 0.99 17.68 -8.19
N LEU A 52 0.06 16.82 -7.76
CA LEU A 52 -0.04 15.48 -8.30
C LEU A 52 -0.92 15.56 -9.54
N ASP A 53 -0.36 15.27 -10.72
CA ASP A 53 -1.06 15.44 -11.99
C ASP A 53 -2.27 14.50 -12.12
N GLU A 54 -2.23 13.37 -11.42
CA GLU A 54 -3.28 12.35 -11.40
C GLU A 54 -4.47 12.73 -10.51
N TRP A 55 -4.28 13.66 -9.57
CA TRP A 55 -5.22 13.97 -8.49
C TRP A 55 -5.52 15.47 -8.40
N GLU A 56 -6.62 15.90 -9.02
CA GLU A 56 -7.04 17.30 -9.03
C GLU A 56 -7.29 17.82 -7.60
N GLY A 57 -6.66 18.94 -7.25
CA GLY A 57 -6.74 19.54 -5.91
C GLY A 57 -5.71 19.01 -4.92
N GLU A 58 -4.85 18.08 -5.34
CA GLU A 58 -3.83 17.46 -4.50
C GLU A 58 -2.42 17.98 -4.81
N SER A 59 -1.58 18.14 -3.78
CA SER A 59 -0.20 18.60 -3.93
C SER A 59 0.70 18.04 -2.85
N TRP A 60 1.93 17.71 -3.19
CA TRP A 60 2.96 17.33 -2.22
C TRP A 60 3.17 18.42 -1.17
N VAL A 61 3.64 18.04 0.02
CA VAL A 61 3.94 18.99 1.10
C VAL A 61 5.36 18.86 1.63
N ASP A 62 5.90 19.93 2.21
CA ASP A 62 7.21 19.89 2.85
C ASP A 62 7.15 19.12 4.19
N ILE A 63 7.53 17.84 4.15
CA ILE A 63 7.52 16.92 5.30
C ILE A 63 8.50 17.28 6.43
N ARG A 64 9.39 18.24 6.20
CA ARG A 64 10.29 18.80 7.24
C ARG A 64 9.59 19.85 8.08
N SER A 65 8.44 20.36 7.63
CA SER A 65 7.71 21.43 8.30
C SER A 65 7.09 20.97 9.62
N GLN A 66 7.38 21.70 10.71
CA GLN A 66 6.70 21.49 11.98
C GLN A 66 5.18 21.71 11.86
N LYS A 67 4.74 22.64 11.00
CA LYS A 67 3.32 22.91 10.79
C LYS A 67 2.59 21.69 10.22
N LEU A 68 3.24 20.98 9.28
CA LEU A 68 2.68 19.73 8.76
C LEU A 68 2.60 18.67 9.87
N ARG A 69 3.66 18.51 10.66
CA ARG A 69 3.68 17.56 11.78
C ARG A 69 2.56 17.82 12.78
N ASP A 70 2.28 19.07 13.09
CA ASP A 70 1.17 19.45 13.97
C ASP A 70 -0.19 19.10 13.35
N ILE A 71 -0.38 19.32 12.04
CA ILE A 71 -1.61 18.95 11.32
C ILE A 71 -1.81 17.43 11.34
N VAL A 72 -0.77 16.66 11.02
CA VAL A 72 -0.83 15.20 10.96
C VAL A 72 -1.03 14.59 12.36
N ALA A 73 -0.38 15.14 13.40
CA ALA A 73 -0.62 14.72 14.77
C ALA A 73 -2.08 14.95 15.19
N ASP A 74 -2.67 16.09 14.84
CA ASP A 74 -4.09 16.36 15.10
C ASP A 74 -5.02 15.42 14.31
N ARG A 75 -4.66 15.07 13.07
CA ARG A 75 -5.38 14.04 12.28
C ARG A 75 -5.36 12.69 12.98
N MET A 76 -4.21 12.24 13.50
CA MET A 76 -4.12 10.99 14.27
C MET A 76 -4.89 11.08 15.61
N GLN A 77 -4.86 12.22 16.29
CA GLN A 77 -5.67 12.44 17.50
C GLN A 77 -7.18 12.40 17.19
N TYR A 78 -7.58 12.90 16.03
CA TYR A 78 -8.95 12.77 15.53
C TYR A 78 -9.31 11.31 15.23
N ALA A 79 -8.44 10.55 14.54
CA ALA A 79 -8.62 9.11 14.33
C ALA A 79 -8.84 8.38 15.67
N LYS A 80 -8.00 8.66 16.68
CA LYS A 80 -8.15 8.09 18.02
C LYS A 80 -9.51 8.43 18.64
N THR A 81 -9.92 9.70 18.56
CA THR A 81 -11.20 10.17 19.13
C THR A 81 -12.41 9.58 18.40
N LYS A 82 -12.28 9.35 17.08
CA LYS A 82 -13.28 8.69 16.24
C LYS A 82 -13.44 7.21 16.60
N GLY A 83 -12.43 6.63 17.25
CA GLY A 83 -12.41 5.26 17.71
C GLY A 83 -11.53 4.35 16.86
N CYS A 84 -10.85 4.83 15.81
CA CYS A 84 -10.05 3.98 14.92
C CYS A 84 -9.05 3.11 15.72
N ASP A 85 -8.85 1.87 15.27
CA ASP A 85 -7.88 0.93 15.83
C ASP A 85 -6.45 1.24 15.33
N GLY A 86 -6.35 1.84 14.14
CA GLY A 86 -5.09 2.27 13.54
C GLY A 86 -5.29 3.29 12.43
N VAL A 87 -4.20 3.66 11.76
CA VAL A 87 -4.17 4.64 10.68
C VAL A 87 -3.38 4.13 9.47
N ASP A 88 -3.79 4.57 8.28
CA ASP A 88 -3.09 4.38 7.00
C ASP A 88 -2.71 5.77 6.45
N PRO A 89 -1.53 6.31 6.81
CA PRO A 89 -1.05 7.59 6.33
C PRO A 89 -0.51 7.46 4.90
N ASP A 90 -1.16 8.10 3.94
CA ASP A 90 -0.80 8.00 2.52
C ASP A 90 0.26 9.01 2.08
N ASN A 91 0.81 8.78 0.89
CA ASN A 91 1.81 9.61 0.22
C ASN A 91 3.09 9.81 1.05
N VAL A 92 3.54 8.75 1.70
CA VAL A 92 4.72 8.75 2.60
C VAL A 92 6.01 8.37 1.88
N ASP A 93 6.09 8.68 0.59
CA ASP A 93 7.19 8.39 -0.34
C ASP A 93 7.54 9.60 -1.23
N GLY A 94 7.18 10.82 -0.79
CA GLY A 94 7.36 12.06 -1.55
C GLY A 94 8.82 12.37 -1.95
N ALA A 95 9.80 11.92 -1.17
CA ALA A 95 11.23 12.06 -1.54
C ALA A 95 11.64 11.30 -2.82
N PHE A 96 10.82 10.34 -3.25
CA PHE A 96 11.04 9.54 -4.46
C PHE A 96 10.19 10.01 -5.65
N ASN A 97 9.49 11.15 -5.48
CA ASN A 97 8.59 11.75 -6.45
C ASN A 97 9.00 13.21 -6.79
N ASP A 98 8.46 13.75 -7.90
CA ASP A 98 8.58 15.18 -8.20
C ASP A 98 7.65 15.97 -7.29
N ASN A 99 8.17 16.36 -6.13
CA ASN A 99 7.40 16.91 -5.03
C ASN A 99 7.47 18.44 -4.92
N GLY A 100 8.26 19.09 -5.77
CA GLY A 100 8.46 20.54 -5.75
C GLY A 100 9.29 21.05 -4.56
N PHE A 101 9.79 20.14 -3.73
CA PHE A 101 10.83 20.36 -2.74
C PHE A 101 11.99 19.40 -3.03
N ASP A 102 13.23 19.79 -2.72
CA ASP A 102 14.37 18.88 -2.83
C ASP A 102 14.39 17.90 -1.64
N LEU A 103 13.27 17.21 -1.38
CA LEU A 103 13.16 16.22 -0.30
C LEU A 103 14.12 15.07 -0.53
N THR A 104 14.79 14.66 0.53
CA THR A 104 15.74 13.56 0.50
C THR A 104 15.14 12.32 1.16
N ALA A 105 15.71 11.15 0.85
CA ALA A 105 15.38 9.91 1.56
C ALA A 105 15.56 10.03 3.09
N ALA A 106 16.48 10.88 3.57
CA ALA A 106 16.64 11.12 5.00
C ALA A 106 15.48 11.94 5.60
N ASP A 107 14.94 12.90 4.85
CA ASP A 107 13.76 13.67 5.26
C ASP A 107 12.53 12.76 5.33
N GLN A 108 12.36 11.87 4.34
CA GLN A 108 11.28 10.88 4.33
C GLN A 108 11.37 9.91 5.49
N LEU A 109 12.57 9.37 5.74
CA LEU A 109 12.81 8.45 6.84
C LEU A 109 12.49 9.08 8.20
N ASP A 110 12.87 10.34 8.42
CA ASP A 110 12.56 11.07 9.65
C ASP A 110 11.05 11.31 9.80
N PHE A 111 10.38 11.73 8.72
CA PHE A 111 8.94 11.94 8.74
C PHE A 111 8.18 10.64 9.02
N ASN A 112 8.54 9.53 8.36
CA ASN A 112 7.87 8.24 8.53
C ASN A 112 8.08 7.68 9.94
N LYS A 113 9.27 7.87 10.54
CA LYS A 113 9.51 7.56 11.96
C LYS A 113 8.68 8.43 12.90
N PHE A 114 8.47 9.71 12.56
CA PHE A 114 7.57 10.59 13.30
C PHE A 114 6.12 10.09 13.24
N LEU A 115 5.63 9.66 12.08
CA LEU A 115 4.27 9.10 11.92
C LEU A 115 4.08 7.90 12.82
N ALA A 116 4.98 6.91 12.74
CA ALA A 116 4.91 5.70 13.54
C ALA A 116 4.91 6.00 15.05
N LYS A 117 5.87 6.83 15.50
CA LYS A 117 5.96 7.24 16.91
C LYS A 117 4.71 7.97 17.40
N THR A 118 4.11 8.81 16.56
CA THR A 118 2.91 9.58 16.91
C THR A 118 1.70 8.67 17.04
N ALA A 119 1.49 7.76 16.09
CA ALA A 119 0.41 6.78 16.13
C ALA A 119 0.53 5.88 17.37
N HIS A 120 1.71 5.33 17.65
CA HIS A 120 1.95 4.50 18.84
C HIS A 120 1.74 5.26 20.14
N GLY A 121 2.12 6.55 20.20
CA GLY A 121 1.86 7.41 21.36
C GLY A 121 0.36 7.66 21.63
N LEU A 122 -0.50 7.37 20.66
CA LEU A 122 -1.96 7.47 20.75
C LEU A 122 -2.65 6.09 20.89
N ASP A 123 -1.88 5.03 21.10
CA ASP A 123 -2.34 3.63 21.07
C ASP A 123 -3.11 3.31 19.77
N LEU A 124 -2.55 3.73 18.62
CA LEU A 124 -3.02 3.39 17.27
C LEU A 124 -1.96 2.52 16.59
N THR A 125 -2.38 1.49 15.85
CA THR A 125 -1.48 0.83 14.89
C THR A 125 -1.28 1.71 13.66
N VAL A 126 -0.19 1.51 12.93
CA VAL A 126 0.17 2.33 11.76
C VAL A 126 0.71 1.49 10.60
N GLY A 127 0.18 1.77 9.41
CA GLY A 127 0.62 1.18 8.14
C GLY A 127 1.72 1.98 7.45
N LEU A 128 2.68 1.29 6.85
CA LEU A 128 3.58 1.89 5.86
C LEU A 128 2.96 1.73 4.47
N LYS A 129 2.56 2.84 3.86
CA LYS A 129 1.95 2.87 2.54
C LYS A 129 3.00 3.03 1.45
N ASN A 130 3.16 2.02 0.61
CA ASN A 130 4.16 1.95 -0.46
C ASN A 130 5.61 2.12 0.08
N ASP A 131 6.22 3.31 0.00
CA ASP A 131 7.60 3.65 0.44
C ASP A 131 8.59 2.48 0.37
N MET A 132 8.64 1.86 -0.82
CA MET A 132 9.32 0.59 -1.05
C MET A 132 10.83 0.70 -0.84
N ASP A 133 11.39 1.89 -1.11
CA ASP A 133 12.81 2.21 -1.01
C ASP A 133 13.34 2.21 0.44
N GLN A 134 12.47 2.28 1.45
CA GLN A 134 12.87 2.44 2.86
C GLN A 134 12.37 1.32 3.78
N ILE A 135 11.83 0.22 3.23
CA ILE A 135 11.25 -0.87 4.03
C ILE A 135 12.23 -1.43 5.07
N ASP A 136 13.48 -1.69 4.71
CA ASP A 136 14.46 -2.27 5.65
C ASP A 136 14.73 -1.35 6.85
N ASP A 137 14.64 -0.03 6.67
CA ASP A 137 14.82 0.97 7.74
C ASP A 137 13.55 1.21 8.57
N LEU A 138 12.37 0.93 7.99
CA LEU A 138 11.07 1.28 8.55
C LEU A 138 10.26 0.10 9.08
N VAL A 139 10.56 -1.14 8.66
CA VAL A 139 9.81 -2.34 9.04
C VAL A 139 9.73 -2.52 10.56
N SER A 140 10.74 -2.07 11.31
CA SER A 140 10.72 -2.14 12.78
C SER A 140 9.78 -1.13 13.44
N ALA A 141 9.48 -0.02 12.77
CA ALA A 141 8.67 1.09 13.30
C ALA A 141 7.17 0.96 12.97
N PHE A 142 6.80 0.33 11.86
CA PHE A 142 5.40 0.19 11.43
C PHE A 142 4.79 -1.16 11.83
N ASP A 143 3.46 -1.25 11.94
CA ASP A 143 2.77 -2.47 12.38
C ASP A 143 2.33 -3.37 11.23
N PHE A 144 2.16 -2.79 10.04
CA PHE A 144 1.78 -3.47 8.81
C PHE A 144 2.23 -2.65 7.60
N SER A 145 2.13 -3.23 6.41
CA SER A 145 2.28 -2.49 5.15
C SER A 145 0.97 -2.48 4.38
N VAL A 146 0.68 -1.36 3.72
CA VAL A 146 -0.31 -1.26 2.65
C VAL A 146 0.45 -1.03 1.36
N ASN A 147 0.27 -1.86 0.36
CA ASN A 147 0.92 -1.69 -0.93
C ASN A 147 -0.11 -1.72 -2.06
N GLU A 148 0.11 -0.86 -3.05
CA GLU A 148 -0.61 -0.87 -4.30
C GLU A 148 0.28 -1.48 -5.38
N GLN A 149 -0.25 -2.51 -6.04
CA GLN A 149 0.23 -3.01 -7.34
C GLN A 149 1.59 -3.71 -7.34
N CYS A 150 2.07 -4.26 -6.21
CA CYS A 150 3.37 -4.94 -6.22
C CYS A 150 3.46 -6.09 -7.23
N VAL A 151 2.34 -6.77 -7.56
CA VAL A 151 2.37 -7.84 -8.54
C VAL A 151 2.44 -7.28 -9.95
N GLN A 152 1.66 -6.23 -10.23
CA GLN A 152 1.69 -5.56 -11.52
C GLN A 152 3.09 -4.99 -11.85
N TYR A 153 3.83 -4.52 -10.82
CA TYR A 153 5.16 -3.94 -10.99
C TYR A 153 6.34 -4.88 -10.67
N ASP A 154 6.06 -6.16 -10.37
CA ASP A 154 7.09 -7.18 -10.04
C ASP A 154 8.01 -6.77 -8.88
N GLU A 155 7.41 -6.21 -7.81
CA GLU A 155 8.12 -5.62 -6.67
C GLU A 155 7.69 -6.22 -5.32
N CYS A 156 6.88 -7.28 -5.32
CA CYS A 156 6.35 -7.88 -4.07
C CYS A 156 7.44 -8.42 -3.13
N ASP A 157 8.58 -8.86 -3.66
CA ASP A 157 9.69 -9.36 -2.83
C ASP A 157 10.22 -8.29 -1.86
N THR A 158 10.10 -7.01 -2.21
CA THR A 158 10.51 -5.88 -1.37
C THR A 158 9.70 -5.77 -0.08
N LEU A 159 8.47 -6.32 -0.05
CA LEU A 159 7.57 -6.30 1.12
C LEU A 159 7.75 -7.50 2.05
N VAL A 160 8.47 -8.55 1.63
CA VAL A 160 8.74 -9.76 2.43
C VAL A 160 9.35 -9.47 3.81
N PRO A 161 10.15 -8.41 4.06
CA PRO A 161 10.60 -8.05 5.40
C PRO A 161 9.47 -7.89 6.42
N PHE A 162 8.29 -7.38 6.04
CA PHE A 162 7.13 -7.29 6.95
C PHE A 162 6.67 -8.69 7.39
N VAL A 163 6.47 -9.61 6.45
CA VAL A 163 6.06 -10.98 6.76
C VAL A 163 7.10 -11.71 7.60
N LYS A 164 8.40 -11.53 7.31
CA LYS A 164 9.49 -12.08 8.14
C LYS A 164 9.50 -11.52 9.56
N ALA A 165 8.98 -10.31 9.76
CA ALA A 165 8.81 -9.68 11.06
C ALA A 165 7.46 -10.01 11.74
N ASP A 166 6.69 -10.97 11.19
CA ASP A 166 5.34 -11.36 11.65
C ASP A 166 4.33 -10.20 11.57
N LYS A 167 4.46 -9.36 10.54
CA LYS A 167 3.60 -8.21 10.26
C LYS A 167 2.86 -8.40 8.94
N PRO A 168 1.56 -8.10 8.88
CA PRO A 168 0.78 -8.34 7.67
C PRO A 168 1.13 -7.34 6.57
N VAL A 169 0.98 -7.80 5.32
CA VAL A 169 1.04 -6.98 4.11
C VAL A 169 -0.33 -6.99 3.47
N PHE A 170 -0.93 -5.82 3.37
CA PHE A 170 -2.24 -5.56 2.79
C PHE A 170 -2.07 -5.05 1.37
N GLY A 171 -2.19 -5.94 0.38
CA GLY A 171 -1.99 -5.60 -1.03
C GLY A 171 -3.27 -5.15 -1.73
N ILE A 172 -3.14 -4.26 -2.70
CA ILE A 172 -4.25 -3.81 -3.57
C ILE A 172 -3.81 -3.91 -5.03
N GLU A 173 -4.56 -4.67 -5.83
CA GLU A 173 -4.36 -4.76 -7.28
C GLU A 173 -5.56 -4.14 -8.00
N TYR A 174 -5.30 -3.26 -8.98
CA TYR A 174 -6.35 -2.57 -9.74
C TYR A 174 -6.66 -3.22 -11.09
N SER A 175 -5.76 -4.06 -11.57
CA SER A 175 -5.84 -4.67 -12.89
C SER A 175 -5.05 -5.97 -12.96
N GLY A 176 -5.05 -6.64 -14.11
CA GLY A 176 -4.31 -7.87 -14.33
C GLY A 176 -5.11 -9.16 -14.11
N ASP A 177 -4.44 -10.29 -14.29
CA ASP A 177 -5.03 -11.62 -14.14
C ASP A 177 -5.13 -12.01 -12.65
N LYS A 178 -6.37 -12.14 -12.17
CA LYS A 178 -6.65 -12.46 -10.76
C LYS A 178 -6.01 -13.77 -10.31
N SER A 179 -6.00 -14.80 -11.16
CA SER A 179 -5.44 -16.10 -10.79
C SER A 179 -3.94 -16.02 -10.56
N THR A 180 -3.22 -15.38 -11.47
CA THR A 180 -1.77 -15.21 -11.40
C THR A 180 -1.40 -14.32 -10.22
N ALA A 181 -2.05 -13.16 -10.08
CA ALA A 181 -1.74 -12.24 -9.00
C ALA A 181 -2.04 -12.81 -7.61
N CYS A 182 -3.18 -13.48 -7.47
CA CYS A 182 -3.52 -14.14 -6.21
C CYS A 182 -2.60 -15.33 -5.91
N ALA A 183 -2.07 -16.03 -6.92
CA ALA A 183 -1.07 -17.07 -6.67
C ALA A 183 0.23 -16.46 -6.11
N THR A 184 0.73 -15.38 -6.71
CA THR A 184 1.91 -14.64 -6.24
C THR A 184 1.69 -14.11 -4.81
N ALA A 185 0.65 -13.31 -4.59
CA ALA A 185 0.35 -12.73 -3.28
C ALA A 185 0.18 -13.79 -2.18
N ASN A 186 -0.57 -14.86 -2.46
CA ASN A 186 -0.75 -15.94 -1.49
C ASN A 186 0.54 -16.70 -1.19
N SER A 187 1.47 -16.83 -2.15
CA SER A 187 2.76 -17.50 -1.94
C SER A 187 3.69 -16.72 -0.99
N LEU A 188 3.51 -15.40 -0.92
CA LEU A 188 4.24 -14.49 -0.03
C LEU A 188 3.48 -14.19 1.27
N ASP A 189 2.32 -14.82 1.45
CA ASP A 189 1.39 -14.62 2.55
C ASP A 189 0.79 -13.21 2.68
N PHE A 190 0.59 -12.53 1.55
CA PHE A 190 -0.06 -11.22 1.53
C PHE A 190 -1.58 -11.35 1.51
N ASP A 191 -2.25 -10.43 2.20
CA ASP A 191 -3.71 -10.25 2.17
C ASP A 191 -4.07 -9.27 1.06
N THR A 192 -4.06 -9.76 -0.18
CA THR A 192 -4.31 -8.93 -1.37
C THR A 192 -5.79 -8.89 -1.76
N LEU A 193 -6.27 -7.70 -2.07
CA LEU A 193 -7.57 -7.45 -2.71
C LEU A 193 -7.40 -6.95 -4.13
N PHE A 194 -8.29 -7.38 -5.02
CA PHE A 194 -8.57 -6.68 -6.26
C PHE A 194 -9.64 -5.61 -6.02
N LYS A 195 -9.39 -4.39 -6.48
CA LYS A 195 -10.25 -3.22 -6.31
C LYS A 195 -10.38 -2.44 -7.62
N THR A 196 -11.38 -1.57 -7.71
CA THR A 196 -11.36 -0.47 -8.70
C THR A 196 -10.51 0.68 -8.16
N LEU A 197 -9.95 1.51 -9.05
CA LEU A 197 -9.20 2.72 -8.64
C LEU A 197 -10.04 3.69 -7.78
N SER A 198 -11.35 3.73 -7.99
CA SER A 198 -12.29 4.51 -7.16
C SER A 198 -12.51 3.94 -5.76
N LEU A 199 -11.91 2.79 -5.44
CA LEU A 199 -11.92 2.10 -4.15
C LEU A 199 -13.30 1.88 -3.52
N GLN A 200 -14.36 1.94 -4.33
CA GLN A 200 -15.74 1.67 -3.94
C GLN A 200 -15.94 0.21 -3.51
N SER A 201 -17.13 -0.13 -3.02
CA SER A 201 -17.39 -1.43 -2.36
C SER A 201 -17.03 -2.71 -3.15
N GLU A 202 -16.92 -2.66 -4.48
CA GLU A 202 -16.51 -3.80 -5.30
C GLU A 202 -15.10 -4.25 -4.89
N ARG A 203 -14.97 -5.55 -4.61
CA ARG A 203 -13.70 -6.17 -4.26
C ARG A 203 -13.69 -7.66 -4.56
N TYR A 204 -12.49 -8.20 -4.71
CA TYR A 204 -12.25 -9.64 -4.75
C TYR A 204 -11.03 -9.99 -3.90
N SER A 205 -11.18 -10.90 -2.93
CA SER A 205 -10.08 -11.28 -2.05
C SER A 205 -9.28 -12.45 -2.62
N CYS A 206 -7.96 -12.33 -2.64
CA CYS A 206 -7.08 -13.44 -3.02
C CYS A 206 -7.14 -14.61 -2.03
N ARG A 207 -7.54 -14.37 -0.78
CA ARG A 207 -7.74 -15.44 0.20
C ARG A 207 -8.94 -16.33 -0.14
N ASP A 208 -9.93 -15.80 -0.85
CA ASP A 208 -11.10 -16.58 -1.31
C ASP A 208 -10.71 -17.61 -2.40
N MET A 209 -9.60 -17.40 -3.13
CA MET A 209 -9.11 -18.37 -4.13
C MET A 209 -8.54 -19.65 -3.54
N ARG A 210 -8.06 -19.62 -2.29
CA ARG A 210 -7.48 -20.81 -1.63
C ARG A 210 -8.49 -21.95 -1.49
N GLY A 211 -9.80 -21.66 -1.63
CA GLY A 211 -10.88 -22.65 -1.55
C GLY A 211 -11.15 -23.49 -2.81
N ASN A 212 -10.50 -23.22 -3.95
CA ASN A 212 -10.81 -23.90 -5.22
C ASN A 212 -9.70 -24.83 -5.76
N SER A 213 -8.60 -25.02 -5.01
CA SER A 213 -7.47 -25.87 -5.41
C SER A 213 -7.57 -27.33 -4.92
N SER A 214 -8.72 -27.77 -4.40
CA SER A 214 -8.95 -29.15 -3.95
C SER A 214 -10.09 -29.88 -4.69
N LEU A 215 -10.24 -29.67 -6.00
CA LEU A 215 -11.05 -30.53 -6.86
C LEU A 215 -10.20 -31.21 -7.93
N GLY A 216 -9.65 -32.36 -7.55
CA GLY A 216 -9.49 -33.57 -8.37
C GLY A 216 -8.90 -33.42 -9.77
N PHE A 217 -7.57 -33.46 -9.88
CA PHE A 217 -6.94 -33.96 -11.10
C PHE A 217 -7.08 -35.49 -11.12
N SER A 218 -8.14 -35.99 -11.76
CA SER A 218 -8.21 -37.40 -12.15
C SER A 218 -7.26 -37.61 -13.32
N ALA A 219 -6.03 -38.06 -13.03
CA ALA A 219 -5.13 -38.56 -14.04
C ALA A 219 -5.76 -39.79 -14.70
N SER A 220 -6.22 -39.66 -15.94
CA SER A 220 -6.48 -40.79 -16.82
C SER A 220 -5.16 -41.18 -17.49
N GLU A 221 -4.71 -42.39 -17.20
CA GLU A 221 -3.64 -43.09 -17.90
C GLU A 221 -3.95 -43.19 -19.40
N SER A 222 -2.95 -42.87 -20.24
CA SER A 222 -2.83 -43.51 -21.54
C SER A 222 -1.35 -43.59 -21.94
N ASN A 223 -0.81 -44.80 -21.83
CA ASN A 223 0.41 -45.26 -22.48
C ASN A 223 0.41 -44.90 -23.97
N THR A 224 1.53 -44.37 -24.49
CA THR A 224 2.15 -44.88 -25.73
C THR A 224 3.63 -44.48 -25.74
N ASP A 225 4.50 -45.48 -25.70
CA ASP A 225 5.93 -45.40 -26.04
C ASP A 225 6.15 -45.00 -27.50
N CYS A 226 7.25 -44.29 -27.78
CA CYS A 226 8.16 -44.63 -28.87
C CYS A 226 9.48 -43.85 -28.73
N ASP A 227 10.57 -44.63 -28.71
CA ASP A 227 11.98 -44.26 -28.65
C ASP A 227 12.47 -43.24 -29.68
N GLY A 228 13.58 -42.55 -29.35
CA GLY A 228 14.69 -42.45 -30.30
C GLY A 228 15.52 -41.17 -30.38
N VAL A 229 16.68 -41.22 -29.72
CA VAL A 229 18.02 -40.75 -30.19
C VAL A 229 18.48 -39.31 -29.91
N SER A 230 19.69 -39.28 -29.32
CA SER A 230 20.76 -38.27 -29.11
C SER A 230 20.98 -37.25 -30.25
N ASP A 231 21.61 -36.08 -30.08
CA ASP A 231 22.92 -35.86 -29.44
C ASP A 231 23.30 -34.34 -29.38
N SER A 232 24.23 -34.03 -28.47
CA SER A 232 25.29 -33.00 -28.56
C SER A 232 25.02 -31.47 -28.47
N SER A 233 25.60 -30.89 -27.40
CA SER A 233 26.47 -29.70 -27.32
C SER A 233 26.01 -28.34 -27.89
N SER A 234 26.01 -27.30 -27.04
CA SER A 234 27.15 -26.36 -26.95
C SER A 234 26.86 -25.17 -26.04
N SER A 235 27.92 -24.80 -25.31
CA SER A 235 28.10 -23.65 -24.44
C SER A 235 27.97 -22.30 -25.14
N SER A 236 27.38 -21.30 -24.48
CA SER A 236 28.00 -19.97 -24.42
C SER A 236 27.50 -19.16 -23.20
N LYS A 237 28.47 -18.65 -22.45
CA LYS A 237 28.33 -17.61 -21.43
C LYS A 237 28.08 -16.28 -22.14
N SER A 238 27.14 -15.49 -21.67
CA SER A 238 27.24 -14.03 -21.75
C SER A 238 26.75 -13.40 -20.46
N ARG A 239 27.68 -12.72 -19.78
CA ARG A 239 27.39 -11.70 -18.77
C ARG A 239 27.01 -10.44 -19.53
N SER A 240 25.94 -9.76 -19.15
CA SER A 240 25.85 -8.30 -19.31
C SER A 240 24.72 -7.71 -18.48
N SER A 241 25.13 -6.99 -17.43
CA SER A 241 24.61 -5.68 -17.01
C SER A 241 23.15 -5.59 -16.55
N SER A 242 23.01 -5.57 -15.23
CA SER A 242 21.93 -4.92 -14.49
C SER A 242 21.79 -3.46 -14.93
N ALA A 243 20.76 -3.17 -15.72
CA ALA A 243 20.24 -1.82 -15.89
C ALA A 243 18.99 -1.72 -15.01
N SER A 244 19.10 -0.94 -13.93
CA SER A 244 17.96 -0.54 -13.10
C SER A 244 17.04 0.30 -13.99
N PHE A 245 15.97 -0.31 -14.49
CA PHE A 245 14.92 0.39 -15.21
C PHE A 245 13.98 0.98 -14.16
N SER A 246 14.21 2.24 -13.81
CA SER A 246 13.19 3.05 -13.13
C SER A 246 12.08 3.29 -14.16
N LEU A 247 11.07 2.42 -14.18
CA LEU A 247 9.83 2.69 -14.90
C LEU A 247 9.09 3.77 -14.11
N ARG A 248 9.10 4.98 -14.68
CA ARG A 248 8.20 6.07 -14.27
C ARG A 248 6.76 5.56 -14.31
N MET A 249 6.11 5.54 -13.15
CA MET A 249 4.69 5.28 -13.00
C MET A 249 3.91 6.36 -13.75
N ASN A 250 3.20 5.95 -14.80
CA ASN A 250 2.12 6.73 -15.40
C ASN A 250 0.83 6.00 -15.08
N ALA A 251 0.03 6.51 -14.14
CA ALA A 251 -1.28 5.98 -13.81
C ALA A 251 -2.36 7.01 -14.16
N CYS A 252 -3.37 6.58 -14.92
CA CYS A 252 -4.48 7.41 -15.42
C CYS A 252 -5.54 7.70 -14.34
N PHE A 253 -5.98 8.97 -14.27
CA PHE A 253 -7.27 9.55 -13.82
C PHE A 253 -8.32 8.66 -13.10
N VAL A 254 -8.70 9.03 -11.87
CA VAL A 254 -10.04 9.53 -11.40
C VAL A 254 -10.20 9.43 -9.85
N LEU A 255 -10.74 10.52 -9.29
CA LEU A 255 -11.16 10.85 -7.92
C LEU A 255 -11.79 9.74 -6.99
N TRP A 256 -11.34 9.82 -5.72
CA TRP A 256 -12.04 9.73 -4.41
C TRP A 256 -12.43 8.37 -3.76
N LEU A 257 -12.12 8.35 -2.44
CA LEU A 257 -12.57 7.50 -1.32
C LEU A 257 -12.08 6.05 -1.26
N ALA A 258 -10.96 5.85 -0.55
CA ALA A 258 -10.49 4.54 -0.12
C ALA A 258 -11.41 3.94 0.97
N VAL A 259 -12.22 2.95 0.58
CA VAL A 259 -12.77 1.96 1.52
C VAL A 259 -12.20 0.60 1.13
N VAL A 260 -11.15 0.18 1.82
CA VAL A 260 -10.55 -1.15 1.67
C VAL A 260 -11.18 -2.07 2.71
N LEU A 261 -12.23 -2.80 2.33
CA LEU A 261 -12.80 -3.83 3.20
C LEU A 261 -11.92 -5.09 3.11
N MET A 262 -11.28 -5.51 4.20
CA MET A 262 -10.67 -6.84 4.33
C MET A 262 -11.52 -7.69 5.29
N ALA A 263 -12.10 -8.79 4.81
CA ALA A 263 -12.95 -9.67 5.61
C ALA A 263 -12.33 -11.05 5.64
#